data_AF-A0A6P8NI13-F1
#
_entry.id   AF-A0A6P8NI13-F1
#
_cell.length_a   1.000
_cell.length_b   1.000
_cell.length_c   1.000
_cell.angle_alpha   90.00
_cell.angle_beta   90.00
_cell.angle_gamma   90.00
#
_symmetry.space_group_name_H-M   'P 1'
#
loop_
_entity.id
_entity.type
_entity.pdbx_description
1 polymer ?
#
loop_
_entity_poly.entity_id
_entity_poly.type
_entity_poly.pdbx_seq_one_letter_code
_entity_poly.pdbx_strand_id
1 'polypeptide(L)'
;MLRQVTPEKVIHIVWLSAALSFCWPLPISSSRTRVLGFRILQISAIISACMLLLPMLYSIYLHPDDLVVVFKCMCMSTALCQLIVQTTMCWIKQDSLQRTVREMMTYVKETQQYEKEIFYKYITRCDMLCICTIVCMYATATGFSLGPAILPISFPADAEYPFRVNYTPMNIIIYAHQSILSYQCAAHSCVSIFGALLLWFTAARFECLTVELEKSTSINTLIVCIKKQLSLRR
;
A
#
# COMPACT_ATOMS: atom_id res chain seq x y z
N MET A 1 26.99 13.30 -8.09
CA MET A 1 26.33 13.64 -6.80
C MET A 1 24.84 13.30 -6.93
N LEU A 2 24.39 12.14 -6.43
CA LEU A 2 22.96 11.87 -6.35
C LEU A 2 22.33 12.87 -5.38
N ARG A 3 21.33 13.60 -5.84
CA ARG A 3 20.56 14.58 -5.05
C ARG A 3 20.00 13.84 -3.83
N GLN A 4 20.48 14.16 -2.62
CA GLN A 4 20.05 13.49 -1.38
C GLN A 4 18.51 13.54 -1.27
N VAL A 5 17.88 12.37 -1.18
CA VAL A 5 16.42 12.24 -1.09
C VAL A 5 16.01 12.49 0.35
N THR A 6 15.30 13.58 0.60
CA THR A 6 14.83 13.93 1.95
C THR A 6 13.78 12.93 2.45
N PRO A 7 13.71 12.63 3.76
CA PRO A 7 12.69 11.75 4.33
C PRO A 7 11.26 12.13 3.94
N GLU A 8 10.98 13.43 3.85
CA GLU A 8 9.70 13.98 3.41
C GLU A 8 9.34 13.58 1.97
N LYS A 9 10.33 13.57 1.06
CA LYS A 9 10.12 13.13 -0.33
C LYS A 9 9.82 11.64 -0.40
N VAL A 10 10.52 10.83 0.40
CA VAL A 10 10.25 9.38 0.46
C VAL A 10 8.82 9.13 0.94
N ILE A 11 8.40 9.78 2.03
CA ILE A 11 7.04 9.66 2.55
C ILE A 11 6.02 10.08 1.47
N HIS A 12 6.28 11.15 0.74
CA HIS A 12 5.39 11.60 -0.33
C HIS A 12 5.32 10.60 -1.50
N ILE A 13 6.44 9.99 -1.91
CA ILE A 13 6.46 8.98 -2.97
C ILE A 13 5.64 7.75 -2.54
N VAL A 14 5.86 7.27 -1.32
CA VAL A 14 5.12 6.12 -0.78
C VAL A 14 3.63 6.44 -0.65
N TRP A 15 3.28 7.62 -0.15
CA TRP A 15 1.91 8.10 -0.10
C TRP A 15 1.24 8.08 -1.48
N LEU A 16 1.90 8.64 -2.49
CA LEU A 16 1.38 8.71 -3.85
C LEU A 16 1.18 7.30 -4.44
N SER A 17 2.15 6.40 -4.23
CA SER A 17 2.09 5.01 -4.71
C SER A 17 0.98 4.19 -4.04
N ALA A 18 0.58 4.52 -2.83
CA ALA A 18 -0.50 3.84 -2.11
C ALA A 18 -1.86 4.56 -2.28
N ALA A 19 -1.92 5.74 -2.90
CA ALA A 19 -3.12 6.59 -2.88
C ALA A 19 -4.37 5.90 -3.46
N LEU A 20 -4.20 5.15 -4.56
CA LEU A 20 -5.30 4.43 -5.23
C LEU A 20 -5.86 3.24 -4.42
N SER A 21 -5.16 2.79 -3.37
CA SER A 21 -5.66 1.75 -2.46
C SER A 21 -6.69 2.27 -1.46
N PHE A 22 -6.80 3.60 -1.30
CA PHE A 22 -7.58 4.22 -0.23
C PHE A 22 -7.25 3.66 1.17
N CYS A 23 -6.01 3.21 1.40
CA CYS A 23 -5.57 2.67 2.70
C CYS A 23 -4.72 3.67 3.51
N TRP A 24 -4.21 4.72 2.86
CA TRP A 24 -3.44 5.75 3.57
C TRP A 24 -4.36 6.62 4.45
N PRO A 25 -4.04 6.81 5.74
CA PRO A 25 -4.93 7.53 6.65
C PRO A 25 -5.05 9.02 6.29
N LEU A 26 -6.27 9.53 6.35
CA LEU A 26 -6.55 10.97 6.23
C LEU A 26 -5.94 11.77 7.39
N PRO A 27 -5.58 13.06 7.23
CA PRO A 27 -5.17 13.91 8.35
C PRO A 27 -6.27 14.05 9.42
N ILE A 28 -5.92 14.12 10.72
CA ILE A 28 -6.93 14.27 11.82
C ILE A 28 -7.73 15.57 11.72
N SER A 29 -7.20 16.59 11.06
CA SER A 29 -7.92 17.85 10.77
C SER A 29 -8.94 17.73 9.64
N SER A 30 -9.16 16.54 9.07
CA SER A 30 -10.10 16.35 7.96
C SER A 30 -11.56 16.50 8.43
N SER A 31 -12.39 17.15 7.61
CA SER A 31 -13.81 17.30 7.87
C SER A 31 -14.53 15.94 7.94
N ARG A 32 -15.63 15.87 8.69
CA ARG A 32 -16.48 14.68 8.81
C ARG A 32 -16.98 14.16 7.46
N THR A 33 -17.24 15.07 6.51
CA THR A 33 -17.65 14.72 5.14
C THR A 33 -16.54 14.02 4.36
N ARG A 34 -15.28 14.47 4.50
CA ARG A 34 -14.13 13.85 3.85
C ARG A 34 -13.84 12.45 4.39
N VAL A 35 -14.00 12.25 5.70
CA VAL A 35 -13.88 10.93 6.34
C VAL A 35 -14.99 9.98 5.84
N LEU A 36 -16.23 10.47 5.75
CA LEU A 36 -17.34 9.68 5.23
C LEU A 36 -17.11 9.28 3.75
N GLY A 37 -16.67 10.22 2.91
CA GLY A 37 -16.36 9.94 1.51
C GLY A 37 -15.25 8.89 1.35
N PHE A 38 -14.21 8.97 2.16
CA PHE A 38 -13.12 7.98 2.14
C PHE A 38 -13.58 6.58 2.55
N ARG A 39 -14.47 6.48 3.54
CA ARG A 39 -15.11 5.22 3.92
C ARG A 39 -15.96 4.64 2.79
N ILE A 40 -16.75 5.48 2.11
CA ILE A 40 -17.53 5.05 0.94
C ILE A 40 -16.59 4.51 -0.16
N LEU A 41 -15.45 5.16 -0.40
CA LEU A 41 -14.46 4.70 -1.38
C LEU A 41 -13.88 3.33 -1.01
N GLN A 42 -13.51 3.11 0.25
CA GLN A 42 -13.01 1.81 0.74
C GLN A 42 -14.06 0.70 0.57
N ILE A 43 -15.32 0.96 0.90
CA ILE A 43 -16.41 -0.01 0.70
C ILE A 43 -16.60 -0.29 -0.79
N SER A 44 -16.59 0.74 -1.62
CA SER A 44 -16.74 0.59 -3.07
C SER A 44 -15.60 -0.23 -3.68
N ALA A 45 -14.36 -0.07 -3.18
CA ALA A 45 -13.22 -0.86 -3.60
C ALA A 45 -13.37 -2.35 -3.23
N ILE A 46 -13.86 -2.66 -2.02
CA ILE A 46 -14.14 -4.04 -1.60
C ILE A 46 -15.23 -4.66 -2.47
N ILE A 47 -16.35 -3.95 -2.69
CA ILE A 47 -17.43 -4.43 -3.54
C ILE A 47 -16.91 -4.68 -4.96
N SER A 48 -16.16 -3.74 -5.52
CA SER A 48 -15.55 -3.85 -6.85
C SER A 48 -14.66 -5.09 -6.96
N ALA A 49 -13.81 -5.35 -5.96
CA ALA A 49 -12.96 -6.53 -5.92
C ALA A 49 -13.77 -7.84 -5.85
N CYS A 50 -14.82 -7.88 -5.03
CA CYS A 50 -15.72 -9.05 -4.97
C CYS A 50 -16.42 -9.32 -6.30
N MET A 51 -16.81 -8.27 -7.04
CA MET A 51 -17.44 -8.39 -8.36
C MET A 51 -16.53 -9.03 -9.42
N LEU A 52 -15.20 -8.98 -9.25
CA LEU A 52 -14.25 -9.71 -10.10
C LEU A 52 -13.83 -11.06 -9.50
N LEU A 53 -13.73 -11.16 -8.17
CA LEU A 53 -13.34 -12.39 -7.48
C LEU A 53 -14.36 -13.52 -7.71
N LEU A 54 -15.66 -13.24 -7.66
CA LEU A 54 -16.69 -14.26 -7.86
C LEU A 54 -16.65 -14.87 -9.28
N PRO A 55 -16.59 -14.10 -10.38
CA PRO A 55 -16.35 -14.62 -11.72
C PRO A 55 -15.06 -15.45 -11.85
N MET A 56 -13.96 -15.02 -11.22
CA MET A 56 -12.69 -15.78 -11.23
C MET A 56 -12.82 -17.15 -10.56
N LEU A 57 -13.49 -17.20 -9.40
CA LEU A 57 -13.76 -18.47 -8.71
C LEU A 57 -14.68 -19.38 -9.53
N TYR A 58 -15.65 -18.77 -10.23
CA TYR A 58 -16.53 -19.51 -11.13
C TYR A 58 -15.76 -20.07 -12.34
N SER A 59 -14.83 -19.32 -12.94
CA SER A 59 -13.94 -19.83 -14.00
C SER A 59 -13.14 -21.05 -13.56
N ILE A 60 -12.57 -21.02 -12.34
CA ILE A 60 -11.82 -22.15 -11.77
C ILE A 60 -12.70 -23.40 -11.65
N TYR A 61 -13.95 -23.21 -11.22
CA TYR A 61 -14.91 -24.30 -11.11
C TYR A 61 -15.36 -24.85 -12.46
N LEU A 62 -15.51 -24.00 -13.47
CA LEU A 62 -16.00 -24.38 -14.80
C LEU A 62 -14.94 -25.06 -15.67
N HIS A 63 -13.67 -24.67 -15.51
CA HIS A 63 -12.56 -25.16 -16.33
C HIS A 63 -11.48 -25.88 -15.51
N PRO A 64 -11.82 -26.93 -14.73
CA PRO A 64 -10.85 -27.62 -13.88
C PRO A 64 -9.75 -28.33 -14.67
N ASP A 65 -10.03 -28.71 -15.92
CA ASP A 65 -9.10 -29.41 -16.80
C ASP A 65 -8.08 -28.46 -17.48
N ASP A 66 -8.39 -27.17 -17.58
CA ASP A 66 -7.46 -26.17 -18.11
C ASP A 66 -6.62 -25.58 -16.97
N LEU A 67 -5.50 -26.26 -16.68
CA LEU A 67 -4.58 -25.85 -15.64
C LEU A 67 -4.07 -24.41 -15.82
N VAL A 68 -3.91 -23.93 -17.06
CA VAL A 68 -3.40 -22.57 -17.32
C VAL A 68 -4.41 -21.54 -16.84
N VAL A 69 -5.69 -21.71 -17.17
CA VAL A 69 -6.77 -20.82 -16.70
C VAL A 69 -6.89 -20.90 -15.18
N VAL A 70 -6.88 -22.11 -14.62
CA VAL A 70 -6.95 -22.31 -13.16
C VAL A 70 -5.83 -21.57 -12.44
N PHE A 71 -4.57 -21.75 -12.83
CA PHE A 71 -3.44 -21.09 -12.17
C PHE A 71 -3.49 -19.56 -12.29
N LYS A 72 -3.87 -19.02 -13.45
CA LYS A 72 -4.05 -17.57 -13.63
C LYS A 72 -5.14 -17.04 -12.71
N CYS A 73 -6.32 -17.66 -12.71
CA CYS A 73 -7.44 -17.23 -11.87
C CYS A 73 -7.12 -17.36 -10.38
N MET A 74 -6.41 -18.40 -9.94
CA MET A 74 -5.97 -18.53 -8.53
C MET A 74 -4.99 -17.42 -8.14
N CYS A 75 -4.02 -17.11 -9.00
CA CYS A 75 -3.04 -16.05 -8.75
C CYS A 75 -3.73 -14.69 -8.63
N MET A 76 -4.62 -14.36 -9.57
CA MET A 76 -5.39 -13.11 -9.55
C MET A 76 -6.35 -13.04 -8.36
N SER A 77 -7.00 -14.16 -8.01
CA SER A 77 -7.87 -14.24 -6.83
C SER A 77 -7.09 -13.94 -5.54
N THR A 78 -5.83 -14.38 -5.45
CA THR A 78 -4.95 -14.07 -4.30
C THR A 78 -4.69 -12.56 -4.20
N ALA A 79 -4.44 -11.87 -5.32
CA ALA A 79 -4.27 -10.43 -5.33
C ALA A 79 -5.54 -9.66 -4.91
N LEU A 80 -6.72 -10.14 -5.34
CA LEU A 80 -8.01 -9.57 -4.94
C LEU A 80 -8.31 -9.82 -3.45
N CYS A 81 -8.02 -11.03 -2.95
CA CYS A 81 -8.12 -11.33 -1.53
C CYS A 81 -7.19 -10.44 -0.69
N GLN A 82 -5.95 -10.22 -1.15
CA GLN A 82 -5.02 -9.31 -0.49
C GLN A 82 -5.57 -7.88 -0.43
N LEU A 83 -6.16 -7.38 -1.53
CA LEU A 83 -6.82 -6.08 -1.57
C LEU A 83 -7.93 -5.98 -0.51
N ILE A 84 -8.81 -6.97 -0.43
CA ILE A 84 -9.93 -7.00 0.52
C ILE A 84 -9.41 -7.02 1.96
N VAL A 85 -8.46 -7.91 2.27
CA VAL A 85 -7.88 -8.05 3.62
C VAL A 85 -7.14 -6.78 4.04
N GLN A 86 -6.30 -6.20 3.17
CA GLN A 86 -5.59 -4.97 3.51
C GLN A 86 -6.55 -3.79 3.71
N THR A 87 -7.57 -3.65 2.87
CA THR A 87 -8.57 -2.57 3.01
C THR A 87 -9.30 -2.68 4.35
N THR A 88 -9.73 -3.89 4.72
CA THR A 88 -10.41 -4.14 6.00
C THR A 88 -9.49 -3.91 7.20
N MET A 89 -8.22 -4.31 7.13
CA MET A 89 -7.24 -4.00 8.16
C MET A 89 -7.02 -2.50 8.33
N CYS A 90 -6.85 -1.77 7.22
CA CYS A 90 -6.69 -0.31 7.23
C CYS A 90 -7.94 0.42 7.73
N TRP A 91 -9.13 -0.12 7.47
CA TRP A 91 -10.38 0.37 8.04
C TRP A 91 -10.41 0.20 9.56
N ILE A 92 -10.14 -1.00 10.07
CA ILE A 92 -10.20 -1.31 11.51
C ILE A 92 -9.15 -0.52 12.29
N LYS A 93 -7.95 -0.37 11.72
CA LYS A 93 -6.81 0.30 12.36
C LYS A 93 -6.67 1.78 11.98
N GLN A 94 -7.70 2.37 11.36
CA GLN A 94 -7.62 3.73 10.80
C GLN A 94 -7.12 4.77 11.82
N ASP A 95 -7.69 4.80 13.02
CA ASP A 95 -7.31 5.79 14.06
C ASP A 95 -5.87 5.60 14.54
N SER A 96 -5.43 4.35 14.68
CA SER A 96 -4.07 4.01 15.08
C SER A 96 -3.07 4.44 14.02
N LEU A 97 -3.35 4.08 12.76
CA LEU A 97 -2.51 4.38 11.61
C LEU A 97 -2.39 5.89 11.41
N GLN A 98 -3.49 6.60 11.60
CA GLN A 98 -3.55 8.05 11.52
C GLN A 98 -2.70 8.74 12.60
N ARG A 99 -2.70 8.22 13.83
CA ARG A 99 -1.82 8.71 14.91
C ARG A 99 -0.36 8.46 14.58
N THR A 100 0.00 7.24 14.17
CA THR A 100 1.38 6.88 13.83
C THR A 100 1.92 7.71 12.66
N VAL A 101 1.14 7.90 11.60
CA VAL A 101 1.56 8.73 10.45
C VAL A 101 1.74 10.19 10.87
N ARG A 102 0.88 10.71 11.75
CA ARG A 102 1.05 12.06 12.30
C ARG A 102 2.35 12.18 13.08
N GLU A 103 2.61 11.27 14.00
CA GLU A 103 3.82 11.28 14.82
C GLU A 103 5.08 11.21 13.95
N MET A 104 5.06 10.34 12.93
CA MET A 104 6.13 10.26 11.92
C MET A 104 6.34 11.61 11.22
N MET A 105 5.27 12.23 10.71
CA MET A 105 5.35 13.50 9.99
C MET A 105 5.82 14.66 10.89
N THR A 106 5.38 14.72 12.14
CA THR A 106 5.82 15.74 13.11
C THR A 106 7.30 15.54 13.45
N TYR A 107 7.70 14.30 13.76
CA TYR A 107 9.08 14.01 14.14
C TYR A 107 10.06 14.27 13.00
N VAL A 108 9.71 13.93 11.75
CA VAL A 108 10.54 14.22 10.56
C VAL A 108 10.73 15.73 10.35
N LYS A 109 9.76 16.56 10.74
CA LYS A 109 9.88 18.03 10.65
C LYS A 109 10.74 18.62 11.77
N GLU A 110 10.60 18.09 12.99
CA GLU A 110 11.21 18.64 14.20
C GLU A 110 12.57 18.01 14.56
N THR A 111 13.06 17.05 13.76
CA THR A 111 14.26 16.24 14.07
C THR A 111 15.55 17.06 14.04
N GLN A 112 16.46 16.74 14.97
CA GLN A 112 17.80 17.32 15.05
C GLN A 112 18.71 16.79 13.93
N GLN A 113 19.80 17.51 13.64
CA GLN A 113 20.68 17.20 12.51
C GLN A 113 21.31 15.79 12.60
N TYR A 114 21.66 15.32 13.80
CA TYR A 114 22.22 13.99 13.98
C TYR A 114 21.18 12.87 13.78
N GLU A 115 19.93 13.09 14.18
CA GLU A 115 18.83 12.13 13.98
C GLU A 115 18.52 12.00 12.48
N LYS A 116 18.57 13.13 11.74
CA LYS A 116 18.41 13.14 10.28
C LYS A 116 19.44 12.26 9.58
N GLU A 117 20.69 12.27 10.03
CA GLU A 117 21.76 11.42 9.46
C GLU A 117 21.43 9.93 9.59
N ILE A 118 20.92 9.52 10.75
CA ILE A 118 20.44 8.14 10.98
C ILE A 118 19.28 7.82 10.03
N PHE A 119 18.28 8.71 9.88
CA PHE A 119 17.20 8.50 8.92
C PHE A 119 17.70 8.36 7.49
N TYR A 120 18.64 9.20 7.06
CA TYR A 120 19.23 9.12 5.72
C TYR A 120 19.90 7.78 5.48
N LYS A 121 20.61 7.23 6.47
CA LYS A 121 21.22 5.89 6.40
C LYS A 121 20.18 4.80 6.18
N TYR A 122 19.03 4.85 6.86
CA TYR A 122 17.95 3.89 6.64
C TYR A 122 17.26 4.07 5.29
N ILE A 123 17.02 5.32 4.89
CA ILE A 123 16.37 5.65 3.62
C ILE A 123 17.23 5.21 2.43
N THR A 124 18.51 5.58 2.41
CA THR A 124 19.42 5.26 1.29
C THR A 124 19.71 3.77 1.14
N ARG A 125 19.52 3.00 2.21
CA ARG A 125 19.62 1.54 2.15
C ARG A 125 18.43 0.91 1.44
N CYS A 126 17.27 1.56 1.50
CA CYS A 126 15.99 0.97 1.11
C CYS A 126 15.28 1.69 -0.04
N ASP A 127 15.72 2.88 -0.42
CA ASP A 127 15.11 3.74 -1.43
C ASP A 127 15.09 3.09 -2.81
N MET A 128 16.21 2.49 -3.24
CA MET A 128 16.31 1.79 -4.52
C MET A 128 15.32 0.63 -4.59
N LEU A 129 15.26 -0.19 -3.55
CA LEU A 129 14.33 -1.33 -3.48
C LEU A 129 12.87 -0.86 -3.50
N CYS A 130 12.53 0.19 -2.74
CA CYS A 130 11.19 0.77 -2.74
C CYS A 130 10.79 1.30 -4.12
N ILE A 131 11.64 2.12 -4.74
CA ILE A 131 11.37 2.73 -6.04
C ILE A 131 11.24 1.65 -7.11
N CYS A 132 12.18 0.70 -7.17
CA CYS A 132 12.12 -0.42 -8.10
C CYS A 132 10.82 -1.23 -7.92
N THR A 133 10.44 -1.54 -6.67
CA THR A 133 9.20 -2.27 -6.40
C THR A 133 7.97 -1.50 -6.89
N ILE A 134 7.85 -0.20 -6.56
CA ILE A 134 6.72 0.64 -7.00
C ILE A 134 6.64 0.64 -8.54
N VAL A 135 7.77 0.88 -9.22
CA VAL A 135 7.82 0.91 -10.68
C VAL A 135 7.42 -0.44 -11.27
N CYS A 136 7.94 -1.55 -10.73
CA CYS A 136 7.58 -2.89 -11.20
C CYS A 136 6.09 -3.21 -11.00
N MET A 137 5.49 -2.86 -9.86
CA MET A 137 4.07 -3.13 -9.61
C MET A 137 3.18 -2.35 -10.58
N TYR A 138 3.45 -1.06 -10.79
CA TYR A 138 2.67 -0.25 -11.71
C TYR A 138 2.89 -0.62 -13.18
N ALA A 139 4.13 -0.94 -13.57
CA ALA A 139 4.41 -1.45 -14.91
C ALA A 139 3.68 -2.77 -15.19
N THR A 140 3.59 -3.66 -14.19
CA THR A 140 2.83 -4.91 -14.29
C THR A 140 1.34 -4.65 -14.48
N ALA A 141 0.74 -3.72 -13.71
CA ALA A 141 -0.66 -3.34 -13.89
C ALA A 141 -0.95 -2.71 -15.26
N THR A 142 -0.04 -1.88 -15.76
CA THR A 142 -0.14 -1.31 -17.12
C THR A 142 -0.03 -2.39 -18.19
N GLY A 143 0.94 -3.30 -18.08
CA GLY A 143 1.09 -4.42 -19.02
C GLY A 143 -0.13 -5.34 -19.03
N PHE A 144 -0.67 -5.64 -17.85
CA PHE A 144 -1.90 -6.42 -17.69
C PHE A 144 -3.10 -5.72 -18.35
N SER A 145 -3.31 -4.44 -18.07
CA SER A 145 -4.42 -3.67 -18.65
C SER A 145 -4.32 -3.57 -20.18
N LEU A 146 -3.10 -3.45 -20.73
CA LEU A 146 -2.88 -3.38 -22.18
C LEU A 146 -2.95 -4.75 -22.89
N GLY A 147 -3.04 -5.86 -22.14
CA GLY A 147 -3.06 -7.22 -22.69
C GLY A 147 -4.04 -7.38 -23.87
N PRO A 148 -5.33 -7.03 -23.73
CA PRO A 148 -6.32 -7.13 -24.80
C PRO A 148 -6.06 -6.26 -26.04
N ALA A 149 -5.23 -5.22 -25.92
CA ALA A 149 -4.86 -4.38 -27.07
C ALA A 149 -3.73 -4.99 -27.92
N ILE A 150 -2.97 -5.94 -27.35
CA ILE A 150 -1.76 -6.52 -27.95
C ILE A 150 -1.98 -7.99 -28.30
N LEU A 151 -2.70 -8.72 -27.44
CA LEU A 151 -2.95 -10.14 -27.54
C LEU A 151 -4.38 -10.41 -28.03
N PRO A 152 -4.64 -11.57 -28.67
CA PRO A 152 -5.97 -11.97 -29.11
C PRO A 152 -6.83 -12.48 -27.93
N ILE A 153 -6.95 -11.67 -26.87
CA ILE A 153 -7.75 -11.94 -25.67
C ILE A 153 -8.79 -10.82 -25.50
N SER A 154 -9.99 -11.17 -25.04
CA SER A 154 -11.09 -10.19 -24.89
C SER A 154 -10.92 -9.29 -23.67
N PHE A 155 -10.42 -9.86 -22.56
CA PHE A 155 -10.30 -9.19 -21.28
C PHE A 155 -8.93 -9.45 -20.63
N PRO A 156 -8.45 -8.55 -19.77
CA PRO A 156 -7.21 -8.79 -19.03
C PRO A 156 -7.24 -10.06 -18.16
N ALA A 157 -8.39 -10.35 -17.55
CA ALA A 157 -8.60 -11.52 -16.70
C ALA A 157 -9.51 -12.56 -17.38
N ASP A 158 -9.19 -13.84 -17.20
CA ASP A 158 -9.95 -15.00 -17.70
C ASP A 158 -11.24 -15.26 -16.86
N ALA A 159 -12.07 -14.23 -16.66
CA ALA A 159 -13.29 -14.26 -15.85
C ALA A 159 -14.52 -14.66 -16.67
N GLU A 160 -15.22 -15.69 -16.20
CA GLU A 160 -16.48 -16.14 -16.76
C GLU A 160 -17.65 -15.47 -16.04
N TYR A 161 -18.49 -14.77 -16.80
CA TYR A 161 -19.63 -14.04 -16.28
C TYR A 161 -20.93 -14.79 -16.55
N PRO A 162 -21.89 -14.84 -15.59
CA PRO A 162 -23.15 -15.56 -15.76
C PRO A 162 -24.15 -14.84 -16.70
N PHE A 163 -23.73 -13.77 -17.35
CA PHE A 163 -24.52 -12.96 -18.28
C PHE A 163 -23.76 -12.77 -19.60
N ARG A 164 -24.49 -12.43 -20.67
CA ARG A 164 -23.88 -12.27 -21.99
C ARG A 164 -22.94 -11.05 -22.01
N VAL A 165 -21.70 -11.28 -22.44
CA VAL A 165 -20.67 -10.23 -22.52
C VAL A 165 -20.46 -9.68 -23.94
N ASN A 166 -21.15 -10.28 -24.92
CA ASN A 166 -20.85 -10.12 -26.35
C ASN A 166 -21.34 -8.82 -27.00
N TYR A 167 -21.83 -7.84 -26.24
CA TYR A 167 -22.28 -6.55 -26.76
C TYR A 167 -21.37 -5.41 -26.31
N THR A 168 -21.08 -4.50 -27.24
CA THR A 168 -20.02 -3.47 -27.13
C THR A 168 -19.97 -2.69 -25.81
N PRO A 169 -21.07 -2.14 -25.27
CA PRO A 169 -20.98 -1.37 -24.03
C PRO A 169 -20.62 -2.23 -22.80
N MET A 170 -21.04 -3.49 -22.75
CA MET A 170 -20.70 -4.37 -21.63
C MET A 170 -19.22 -4.73 -21.63
N ASN A 171 -18.69 -5.01 -22.82
CA ASN A 171 -17.27 -5.26 -23.02
C ASN A 171 -16.41 -4.08 -22.51
N ILE A 172 -16.79 -2.85 -22.87
CA ILE A 172 -16.09 -1.63 -22.42
C ILE A 172 -16.14 -1.49 -20.89
N ILE A 173 -17.30 -1.73 -20.28
CA ILE A 173 -17.47 -1.62 -18.82
C ILE A 173 -16.58 -2.62 -18.09
N ILE A 174 -16.57 -3.89 -18.53
CA ILE A 174 -15.80 -4.95 -17.88
C ILE A 174 -14.31 -4.72 -18.07
N TYR A 175 -13.88 -4.36 -19.29
CA TYR A 175 -12.50 -4.03 -19.57
C TYR A 175 -12.00 -2.87 -18.69
N ALA A 176 -12.79 -1.80 -18.58
CA ALA A 176 -12.46 -0.66 -17.72
C ALA A 176 -12.42 -1.06 -16.24
N HIS A 177 -13.38 -1.87 -15.78
CA HIS A 177 -13.44 -2.36 -14.39
C HIS A 177 -12.21 -3.20 -14.04
N GLN A 178 -11.85 -4.17 -14.86
CA GLN A 178 -10.67 -5.02 -14.65
C GLN A 178 -9.37 -4.20 -14.72
N SER A 179 -9.29 -3.22 -15.64
CA SER A 179 -8.13 -2.32 -15.74
C SER A 179 -7.96 -1.48 -14.48
N ILE A 180 -9.04 -0.85 -13.99
CA ILE A 180 -9.03 -0.05 -12.75
C ILE A 180 -8.61 -0.91 -11.55
N LEU A 181 -9.19 -2.11 -11.44
CA LEU A 181 -8.84 -3.05 -10.37
C LEU A 181 -7.37 -3.45 -10.40
N SER A 182 -6.76 -3.58 -11.58
CA SER A 182 -5.32 -3.91 -11.68
C SER A 182 -4.44 -2.83 -11.05
N TYR A 183 -4.76 -1.54 -11.28
CA TYR A 183 -4.07 -0.42 -10.64
C TYR A 183 -4.37 -0.34 -9.14
N GLN A 184 -5.57 -0.70 -8.70
CA GLN A 184 -5.87 -0.81 -7.27
C GLN A 184 -5.04 -1.92 -6.62
N CYS A 185 -4.92 -3.10 -7.22
CA CYS A 185 -4.04 -4.18 -6.73
C CYS A 185 -2.57 -3.75 -6.66
N ALA A 186 -2.06 -3.00 -7.65
CA ALA A 186 -0.71 -2.43 -7.60
C ALA A 186 -0.54 -1.44 -6.44
N ALA A 187 -1.52 -0.57 -6.20
CA ALA A 187 -1.49 0.36 -5.07
C ALA A 187 -1.58 -0.36 -3.72
N HIS A 188 -2.35 -1.44 -3.62
CA HIS A 188 -2.42 -2.31 -2.44
C HIS A 188 -1.09 -2.99 -2.14
N SER A 189 -0.38 -3.41 -3.19
CA SER A 189 0.98 -3.92 -3.02
C SER A 189 1.93 -2.86 -2.45
N CYS A 190 1.74 -1.59 -2.81
CA CYS A 190 2.49 -0.46 -2.25
C CYS A 190 2.10 -0.14 -0.79
N VAL A 191 0.95 -0.60 -0.28
CA VAL A 191 0.61 -0.51 1.16
C VAL A 191 1.59 -1.31 2.01
N SER A 192 2.14 -2.41 1.48
CA SER A 192 3.20 -3.16 2.18
C SER A 192 4.49 -2.33 2.32
N ILE A 193 4.81 -1.51 1.32
CA ILE A 193 5.95 -0.56 1.38
C ILE A 193 5.69 0.53 2.42
N PHE A 194 4.45 1.00 2.52
CA PHE A 194 4.05 1.90 3.60
C PHE A 194 4.22 1.26 4.98
N GLY A 195 3.83 -0.01 5.15
CA GLY A 195 4.13 -0.77 6.36
C GLY A 195 5.63 -0.86 6.68
N ALA A 196 6.46 -1.15 5.66
CA ALA A 196 7.91 -1.19 5.80
C ALA A 196 8.51 0.17 6.18
N LEU A 197 8.01 1.27 5.61
CA LEU A 197 8.41 2.63 5.94
C LEU A 197 8.16 2.94 7.43
N LEU A 198 7.00 2.56 7.97
CA LEU A 198 6.70 2.73 9.39
C LEU A 198 7.65 1.92 10.27
N LEU A 199 7.98 0.68 9.88
CA LEU A 199 8.92 -0.16 10.62
C LEU A 199 10.34 0.41 10.61
N TRP A 200 10.83 0.88 9.46
CA TRP A 200 12.14 1.53 9.38
C TRP A 200 12.19 2.83 10.16
N PHE A 201 11.11 3.62 10.13
CA PHE A 201 11.00 4.82 10.95
C PHE A 201 11.14 4.48 12.44
N THR A 202 10.42 3.46 12.90
CA THR A 202 10.52 2.97 14.28
C THR A 202 11.93 2.45 14.61
N ALA A 203 12.56 1.69 13.70
CA ALA A 203 13.91 1.19 13.88
C ALA A 203 14.94 2.33 14.00
N ALA A 204 14.86 3.34 13.13
CA ALA A 204 15.70 4.53 13.19
C ALA A 204 15.53 5.28 14.52
N ARG A 205 14.30 5.38 15.03
CA ARG A 205 14.04 5.98 16.36
C ARG A 205 14.65 5.18 17.52
N PHE A 206 14.67 3.86 17.43
CA PHE A 206 15.38 3.03 18.40
C PHE A 206 16.91 3.22 18.31
N GLU A 207 17.48 3.35 17.11
CA GLU A 207 18.92 3.66 16.95
C GLU A 207 19.28 5.03 17.53
N CYS A 208 18.46 6.05 17.29
CA CYS A 208 18.62 7.36 17.96
C CYS A 208 18.62 7.22 19.49
N LEU A 209 17.69 6.44 20.03
CA LEU A 209 17.59 6.22 21.47
C LEU A 209 18.80 5.47 22.05
N THR A 210 19.33 4.48 21.33
CA THR A 210 20.56 3.78 21.72
C THR A 210 21.74 4.75 21.78
N VAL A 211 21.88 5.65 20.80
CA VAL A 211 22.93 6.68 20.81
C VAL A 211 22.77 7.65 21.98
N GLU A 212 21.54 8.05 22.33
CA GLU A 212 21.28 8.87 23.52
C GLU A 212 21.64 8.12 24.82
N LEU A 213 21.34 6.82 24.89
CA LEU A 213 21.63 5.96 26.04
C LEU A 213 23.14 5.82 26.26
N GLU A 214 23.91 5.54 25.20
CA GLU A 214 25.38 5.42 25.25
C GLU A 214 26.06 6.71 25.70
N LYS A 215 25.50 7.86 25.33
CA LYS A 215 26.00 9.19 25.75
C LYS A 215 25.53 9.62 27.13
N SER A 216 24.63 8.86 27.77
CA SER A 216 24.05 9.25 29.05
C SER A 216 25.06 9.04 30.19
N THR A 217 25.40 10.13 30.88
CA THR A 217 26.37 10.11 32.00
C THR A 217 25.71 10.22 33.37
N SER A 218 24.39 10.44 33.42
CA SER A 218 23.63 10.63 34.67
C SER A 218 22.40 9.72 34.77
N ILE A 219 22.02 9.39 36.01
CA ILE A 219 20.81 8.62 36.31
C ILE A 219 19.55 9.34 35.79
N ASN A 220 19.50 10.67 35.86
CA ASN A 220 18.37 11.45 35.34
C ASN A 220 18.25 11.32 33.80
N THR A 221 19.36 11.41 33.07
CA THR A 221 19.36 11.21 31.62
C THR A 221 18.98 9.78 31.22
N LEU A 222 19.38 8.79 32.03
CA LEU A 222 18.99 7.39 31.85
C LEU A 222 17.48 7.18 32.05
N ILE A 223 16.89 7.77 33.09
CA ILE A 223 15.44 7.72 33.34
C ILE A 223 14.66 8.34 32.18
N VAL A 224 15.15 9.45 31.60
CA VAL A 224 14.53 10.06 30.41
C VAL A 224 14.59 9.12 29.20
N CYS A 225 15.72 8.47 28.95
CA CYS A 225 15.84 7.48 27.86
C CYS A 225 14.89 6.29 28.05
N ILE A 226 14.78 5.76 29.26
CA ILE A 226 13.85 4.66 29.59
C ILE A 226 12.40 5.11 29.36
N LYS A 227 12.03 6.33 29.77
CA LYS A 227 10.70 6.90 29.49
C LYS A 227 10.44 7.04 27.99
N LYS A 228 11.42 7.50 27.20
CA LYS A 228 11.32 7.56 25.73
C LYS A 228 11.13 6.16 25.13
N GLN A 229 11.87 5.15 25.60
CA GLN A 229 11.71 3.75 25.16
C GLN A 229 10.29 3.23 25.42
N LEU A 230 9.76 3.46 26.61
CA LEU A 230 8.41 3.07 26.99
C LEU A 230 7.35 3.76 26.13
N SER A 231 7.58 5.02 25.75
CA SER A 231 6.67 5.74 24.84
C SER A 231 6.68 5.19 23.41
N LEU A 232 7.85 4.77 22.90
CA LEU A 232 8.00 4.19 21.56
C LEU A 232 7.38 2.79 21.42
N ARG A 233 7.27 2.05 22.53
CA ARG A 233 6.67 0.71 22.55
C ARG A 233 5.14 0.73 22.48
N ARG A 234 4.51 1.83 22.84
CA ARG A 234 3.06 1.96 23.03
C ARG A 234 2.34 2.32 21.73
#